data_AF-A0A925PWI3-F1
#
_entry.id   AF-A0A925PWI3-F1
#
_cell.length_a   1.000
_cell.length_b   1.000
_cell.length_c   1.000
_cell.angle_alpha   90.00
_cell.angle_beta   90.00
_cell.angle_gamma   90.00
#
_symmetry.space_group_name_H-M   'P 1'
#
loop_
_entity.id
_entity.type
_entity.pdbx_description
1 polymer ?
#
loop_
_entity_poly.entity_id
_entity_poly.type
_entity_poly.pdbx_seq_one_letter_code
_entity_poly.pdbx_strand_id
1 'polypeptide(L)' 'EKGIGTLIGEDSIDGRKVQVRSRWSNITAKTARWEQATSTDGKRWETNWSADLERSA' A
#
# COMPACT_ATOMS: atom_id res chain seq x y z
N GLU A 1 13.91 2.25 -12.15
CA GLU A 1 12.64 1.90 -11.46
C GLU A 1 11.57 2.94 -11.79
N LYS A 2 10.28 2.56 -11.95
CA LYS A 2 9.20 3.45 -12.45
C LYS A 2 8.69 4.48 -11.42
N GLY A 3 9.49 4.84 -10.40
CA GLY A 3 9.04 5.69 -9.29
C GLY A 3 7.93 5.04 -8.45
N ILE A 4 7.89 3.71 -8.40
CA ILE A 4 6.93 2.93 -7.62
C ILE A 4 7.68 2.25 -6.48
N GLY A 5 7.30 2.53 -5.24
CA GLY A 5 7.79 1.84 -4.05
C GLY A 5 6.79 0.80 -3.60
N THR A 6 7.22 -0.44 -3.38
CA THR A 6 6.36 -1.49 -2.81
C THR A 6 7.00 -2.00 -1.53
N LEU A 7 6.23 -1.96 -0.44
CA LEU A 7 6.61 -2.50 0.86
C LEU A 7 5.66 -3.64 1.20
N ILE A 8 6.20 -4.77 1.64
CA ILE A 8 5.44 -5.93 2.08
C ILE A 8 5.78 -6.17 3.55
N GLY A 9 4.75 -6.37 4.36
CA GLY A 9 4.85 -6.71 5.77
C GLY A 9 3.81 -7.73 6.18
N GLU A 10 3.89 -8.15 7.43
CA GLU A 10 2.90 -9.03 8.06
C GLU A 10 2.16 -8.23 9.13
N ASP A 11 0.87 -8.48 9.28
CA ASP A 11 0.03 -7.91 10.32
C ASP A 11 -0.91 -8.98 10.89
N SER A 12 -1.61 -8.68 11.97
CA SER A 12 -2.62 -9.56 12.56
C SER A 12 -3.97 -8.84 12.63
N ILE A 13 -4.91 -9.24 11.76
CA ILE A 13 -6.28 -8.73 11.76
C ILE A 13 -7.17 -9.79 12.42
N ASP A 14 -7.90 -9.41 13.48
CA ASP A 14 -8.78 -10.29 14.25
C ASP A 14 -8.09 -11.60 14.70
N GLY A 15 -6.81 -11.51 15.09
CA GLY A 15 -6.00 -12.65 15.53
C GLY A 15 -5.52 -13.57 14.40
N ARG A 16 -5.77 -13.22 13.13
CA ARG A 16 -5.26 -13.95 11.96
C ARG A 16 -4.09 -13.21 11.33
N LYS A 17 -3.00 -13.93 11.09
CA LYS A 17 -1.87 -13.39 10.33
C LYS A 17 -2.31 -13.11 8.90
N VAL A 18 -2.02 -11.91 8.42
CA VAL A 18 -2.24 -11.46 7.06
C VAL A 18 -0.96 -10.82 6.54
N GLN A 19 -0.77 -10.88 5.23
CA GLN A 19 0.22 -10.07 4.57
C GLN A 19 -0.39 -8.74 4.16
N VAL A 20 0.38 -7.68 4.31
CA VAL A 20 0.01 -6.32 3.96
C VAL A 20 1.00 -5.81 2.94
N ARG A 21 0.50 -5.23 1.86
CA ARG A 21 1.31 -4.60 0.81
C ARG A 21 0.92 -3.14 0.70
N SER A 22 1.90 -2.25 0.92
CA SER A 22 1.77 -0.83 0.65
C SER A 22 2.47 -0.49 -0.67
N ARG A 23 1.77 0.19 -1.57
CA ARG A 23 2.29 0.63 -2.87
C ARG A 23 2.22 2.15 -2.96
N TRP A 24 3.37 2.76 -3.16
CA TRP A 24 3.52 4.18 -3.44
C TRP A 24 3.75 4.37 -4.93
N SER A 25 3.01 5.27 -5.56
CA SER A 25 3.12 5.58 -6.98
C SER A 25 2.78 7.05 -7.24
N ASN A 26 2.95 7.52 -8.48
CA ASN A 26 2.67 8.92 -8.86
C ASN A 26 3.34 9.96 -7.95
N ILE A 27 4.55 9.64 -7.48
CA ILE A 27 5.32 10.47 -6.57
C ILE A 27 5.91 11.64 -7.35
N THR A 28 5.53 12.85 -6.97
CA THR A 28 6.11 14.12 -7.45
C THR A 28 6.52 14.95 -6.23
N ALA A 29 7.06 16.16 -6.46
CA ALA A 29 7.35 17.09 -5.36
C ALA A 29 6.10 17.52 -4.57
N LYS A 30 4.90 17.37 -5.16
CA LYS A 30 3.63 17.85 -4.59
C LYS A 30 2.59 16.76 -4.37
N THR A 31 2.73 15.59 -4.98
CA THR A 31 1.70 14.56 -4.99
C THR A 31 2.29 13.18 -4.74
N ALA A 32 1.49 12.27 -4.20
CA ALA A 32 1.77 10.84 -4.20
C ALA A 32 0.45 10.06 -4.16
N ARG A 33 0.42 8.85 -4.68
CA ARG A 33 -0.68 7.91 -4.51
C ARG A 33 -0.20 6.75 -3.65
N TRP A 34 -0.95 6.45 -2.60
CA TRP A 34 -0.71 5.32 -1.71
C TRP A 34 -1.87 4.34 -1.80
N GLU A 35 -1.55 3.05 -1.88
CA GLU A 35 -2.51 1.96 -1.92
C GLU A 35 -2.07 0.88 -0.93
N GLN A 36 -3.01 0.35 -0.15
CA GLN A 36 -2.79 -0.80 0.71
C GLN A 36 -3.64 -1.96 0.21
N ALA A 37 -3.04 -3.14 0.18
CA ALA A 37 -3.75 -4.38 -0.03
C ALA A 37 -3.42 -5.38 1.07
N THR A 38 -4.40 -6.17 1.45
CA THR A 38 -4.26 -7.30 2.38
C THR A 38 -4.38 -8.61 1.65
N SER A 39 -3.71 -9.65 2.16
CA SER A 39 -3.79 -11.01 1.65
C SER A 39 -3.70 -12.02 2.79
N THR A 40 -4.56 -13.04 2.77
CA THR A 40 -4.49 -14.17 3.72
C THR A 40 -3.58 -15.30 3.25
N ASP A 41 -3.26 -15.35 1.95
CA ASP A 41 -2.50 -16.44 1.31
C ASP A 41 -1.24 -15.96 0.56
N GLY A 42 -0.98 -14.65 0.54
CA GLY A 42 0.11 -13.98 -0.18
C GLY A 42 -0.04 -13.99 -1.72
N LYS A 43 -1.09 -14.62 -2.25
CA LYS A 43 -1.31 -14.81 -3.69
C LYS A 43 -2.42 -13.90 -4.21
N ARG A 44 -3.51 -13.78 -3.44
CA ARG A 44 -4.64 -12.91 -3.76
C ARG A 44 -4.59 -11.67 -2.89
N TRP A 45 -4.53 -10.52 -3.52
CA TRP A 45 -4.41 -9.23 -2.85
C TRP A 45 -5.67 -8.44 -3.06
N GLU A 46 -6.28 -8.01 -1.97
CA GLU A 46 -7.47 -7.15 -1.99
C GLU A 46 -7.04 -5.75 -1.56
N THR A 47 -7.12 -4.78 -2.47
CA THR A 47 -6.87 -3.38 -2.14
C THR A 47 -7.99 -2.89 -1.24
N ASN A 48 -7.67 -2.67 0.03
CA ASN A 48 -8.61 -2.24 1.04
C ASN A 48 -8.54 -0.74 1.31
N TRP A 49 -7.40 -0.09 1.01
CA TRP A 49 -7.26 1.36 1.13
C TRP A 49 -6.54 1.97 -0.07
N SER A 50 -6.95 3.19 -0.40
CA SER A 50 -6.22 4.07 -1.32
C SER A 50 -6.34 5.51 -0.85
N ALA A 51 -5.26 6.26 -0.99
CA ALA A 51 -5.20 7.68 -0.73
C ALA A 51 -4.42 8.39 -1.84
N ASP A 52 -4.94 9.52 -2.30
CA ASP A 52 -4.19 10.49 -3.09
C ASP A 52 -3.74 11.59 -2.13
N LEU A 53 -2.41 11.75 -2.01
CA LEU A 53 -1.76 12.68 -1.10
C LEU A 53 -1.33 13.90 -1.89
N GLU A 54 -1.59 15.08 -1.32
CA GLU A 54 -1.12 16.36 -1.81
C GLU A 54 -0.36 17.08 -0.71
N ARG A 55 0.79 17.66 -1.06
CA ARG A 55 1.59 18.49 -0.16
C ARG A 55 1.21 19.95 -0.34
N SER A 56 0.62 20.52 0.70
CA SER A 56 0.39 21.97 0.78
C SER A 56 1.71 22.73 1.04
N ALA A 57 1.76 23.99 0.61
CA ALA A 57 2.92 24.87 0.75
C ALA A 57 3.13 25.33 2.19
#